data_AF-A0AAW9L2W8-F1
#
_entry.id   AF-A0AAW9L2W8-F1
#
_cell.length_a   1.000
_cell.length_b   1.000
_cell.length_c   1.000
_cell.angle_alpha   90.00
_cell.angle_beta   90.00
_cell.angle_gamma   90.00
#
_symmetry.space_group_name_H-M   'P 1'
#
loop_
_entity.id
_entity.type
_entity.pdbx_description
1 polymer ?
#
loop_
_entity_poly.entity_id
_entity_poly.type
_entity_poly.pdbx_seq_one_letter_code
_entity_poly.pdbx_strand_id
1 'polypeptide(L)'
;MVGHGDRSTVFGSESRIKTQMRRSLSTREPVAEGEQFTDENLTALRPEGGISPLRYDDVLGATAARDIGERQLLEDADVSE
;
A
#
# COMPACT_ATOMS: atom_id res chain seq x y z
N MET A 1 29.01 15.36 20.45
CA MET A 1 28.06 15.07 19.35
C MET A 1 26.79 15.85 19.65
N VAL A 2 26.62 17.01 19.02
CA VAL A 2 25.43 17.87 19.23
C VAL A 2 24.42 17.57 18.13
N GLY A 3 23.25 17.06 18.51
CA GLY A 3 22.14 16.86 17.59
C GLY A 3 21.41 18.18 17.38
N HIS A 4 21.37 18.67 16.14
CA HIS A 4 20.43 19.73 15.78
C HIS A 4 19.05 19.11 15.61
N GLY A 5 18.08 19.57 16.40
CA GLY A 5 16.70 19.06 16.44
C GLY A 5 15.86 19.38 15.20
N ASP A 6 16.48 19.63 14.05
CA ASP A 6 15.80 19.84 12.79
C ASP A 6 15.58 18.49 12.10
N ARG A 7 14.39 17.91 12.28
CA ARG A 7 13.96 16.67 11.62
C ARG A 7 13.56 16.87 10.16
N SER A 8 13.74 18.09 9.61
CA SER A 8 13.23 18.48 8.30
C SER A 8 14.25 18.31 7.18
N THR A 9 15.53 18.15 7.51
CA THR A 9 16.61 17.98 6.54
C THR A 9 16.85 16.49 6.26
N VAL A 10 16.17 15.95 5.26
CA VAL A 10 16.41 14.58 4.76
C VAL A 10 17.62 14.64 3.83
N PHE A 11 18.71 13.91 4.12
CA PHE A 11 19.83 13.81 3.19
C PHE A 11 19.38 13.05 1.93
N GLY A 12 19.91 13.40 0.76
CA GLY A 12 19.48 12.81 -0.53
C GLY A 12 19.56 11.27 -0.58
N SER A 13 20.47 10.67 0.20
CA SER A 13 20.60 9.22 0.40
C SER A 13 19.46 8.61 1.25
N GLU A 14 18.94 9.33 2.24
CA GLU A 14 17.79 8.91 3.05
C GLU A 14 16.49 8.97 2.26
N SER A 15 16.34 9.96 1.36
CA SER A 15 15.18 10.07 0.46
C SER A 15 15.02 8.83 -0.42
N ARG A 16 16.13 8.31 -0.95
CA ARG A 16 16.13 7.12 -1.82
C ARG A 16 15.74 5.85 -1.06
N ILE A 17 16.21 5.71 0.18
CA ILE A 17 15.88 4.59 1.06
C ILE A 17 14.41 4.68 1.49
N LYS A 18 13.92 5.88 1.81
CA LYS A 18 12.54 6.13 2.23
C LYS A 18 11.53 5.77 1.14
N THR A 19 11.84 6.08 -0.11
CA THR A 19 11.04 5.71 -1.29
C THR A 19 10.99 4.18 -1.41
N GLN A 20 12.15 3.53 -1.49
CA GLN A 20 12.24 2.08 -1.75
C GLN A 20 11.74 1.18 -0.59
N MET A 21 11.75 1.69 0.66
CA MET A 21 11.33 0.94 1.84
C MET A 21 9.84 1.05 2.16
N ARG A 22 9.11 1.98 1.53
CA ARG A 22 7.66 2.10 1.69
C ARG A 22 6.97 0.86 1.14
N ARG A 23 6.02 0.34 1.92
CA ARG A 23 5.14 -0.77 1.54
C ARG A 23 3.82 -0.19 1.05
N SER A 24 3.17 -0.92 0.14
CA SER A 24 1.85 -0.62 -0.38
C SER A 24 0.99 -1.90 -0.32
N LEU A 25 -0.32 -1.76 -0.20
CA LEU A 25 -1.25 -2.88 -0.28
C LEU A 25 -1.27 -3.43 -1.70
N SER A 26 -1.31 -4.75 -1.78
CA SER A 26 -1.35 -5.53 -3.00
C SER A 26 -2.23 -6.75 -2.78
N THR A 27 -2.80 -7.29 -3.85
CA THR A 27 -3.54 -8.54 -3.81
C THR A 27 -2.59 -9.74 -3.71
N ARG A 28 -2.95 -10.73 -2.91
CA ARG A 28 -2.25 -12.02 -2.82
C ARG A 28 -2.74 -13.00 -3.89
N GLU A 29 -3.99 -12.86 -4.29
CA GLU A 29 -4.73 -13.72 -5.21
C GLU A 29 -5.55 -12.81 -6.14
N PRO A 30 -6.00 -13.26 -7.33
CA PRO A 30 -6.86 -12.44 -8.17
C PRO A 30 -8.21 -12.19 -7.46
N VAL A 31 -8.65 -10.94 -7.43
CA VAL A 31 -9.91 -10.51 -6.83
C VAL A 31 -10.81 -10.00 -7.96
N ALA A 32 -11.99 -10.58 -8.12
CA ALA A 32 -12.91 -10.18 -9.19
C ALA A 32 -13.65 -8.88 -8.86
N GLU A 33 -14.17 -8.18 -9.88
CA GLU A 33 -15.09 -7.06 -9.65
C GLU A 33 -16.28 -7.51 -8.79
N GLY A 34 -16.57 -6.77 -7.71
CA GLY A 34 -17.64 -7.11 -6.78
C GLY A 34 -17.24 -8.09 -5.66
N GLU A 35 -16.00 -8.58 -5.63
CA GLU A 35 -15.49 -9.45 -4.57
C GLU A 35 -14.94 -8.64 -3.39
N GLN A 36 -15.09 -9.16 -2.16
CA GLN A 36 -14.63 -8.48 -0.95
C GLN A 36 -13.15 -8.73 -0.68
N PHE A 37 -12.45 -7.70 -0.22
CA PHE A 37 -11.09 -7.85 0.27
C PHE A 37 -11.08 -8.47 1.67
N THR A 38 -10.32 -9.56 1.82
CA THR A 38 -10.14 -10.32 3.05
C THR A 38 -8.66 -10.37 3.41
N ASP A 39 -8.35 -10.81 4.64
CA ASP A 39 -6.97 -10.99 5.08
C ASP A 39 -6.21 -12.02 4.24
N GLU A 40 -6.93 -12.96 3.63
CA GLU A 40 -6.38 -14.01 2.80
C GLU A 40 -6.02 -13.51 1.40
N ASN A 41 -6.82 -12.61 0.82
CA ASN A 41 -6.60 -12.08 -0.53
C ASN A 41 -5.82 -10.76 -0.56
N LEU A 42 -5.57 -10.11 0.58
CA LEU A 42 -4.74 -8.92 0.71
C LEU A 42 -3.33 -9.23 1.22
N THR A 43 -2.37 -8.39 0.83
CA THR A 43 -1.00 -8.42 1.34
C THR A 43 -0.36 -7.03 1.23
N ALA A 44 0.80 -6.84 1.85
CA ALA A 44 1.56 -5.60 1.75
C ALA A 44 2.95 -5.88 1.16
N LEU A 45 3.16 -5.44 -0.09
CA LEU A 45 4.42 -5.62 -0.82
C LEU A 45 5.19 -4.31 -0.94
N ARG A 46 6.51 -4.41 -1.11
CA ARG A 46 7.36 -3.31 -1.62
C ARG A 46 7.39 -3.47 -3.13
N PRO A 47 7.14 -2.44 -3.95
CA PRO A 47 7.59 -1.04 -3.81
C PRO A 47 6.47 -0.01 -3.50
N GLU A 48 6.79 1.27 -3.62
CA GLU A 48 5.84 2.38 -3.56
C GLU A 48 4.92 2.44 -4.80
N GLY A 49 3.67 2.85 -4.60
CA GLY A 49 2.74 3.16 -5.70
C GLY A 49 1.26 2.91 -5.44
N GLY A 50 0.92 2.14 -4.40
CA GLY A 50 -0.47 1.79 -4.07
C GLY A 50 -0.97 2.39 -2.76
N ILE A 51 -2.09 1.87 -2.27
CA ILE A 51 -2.68 2.22 -0.98
C ILE A 51 -1.68 1.93 0.13
N SER A 52 -1.54 2.88 1.05
CA SER A 52 -0.70 2.69 2.24
C SER A 52 -1.23 1.54 3.10
N PRO A 53 -0.38 0.64 3.64
CA PRO A 53 -0.80 -0.41 4.56
C PRO A 53 -1.46 0.12 5.83
N LEU A 54 -1.37 1.43 6.10
CA LEU A 54 -2.12 2.08 7.17
C LEU A 54 -3.64 2.14 6.92
N ARG A 55 -4.08 1.99 5.67
CA ARG A 55 -5.50 1.90 5.29
C ARG A 55 -5.97 0.47 5.14
N TYR A 56 -5.21 -0.50 5.61
CA TYR A 56 -5.56 -1.91 5.51
C TYR A 56 -6.94 -2.19 6.10
N ASP A 57 -7.21 -1.66 7.30
CA ASP A 57 -8.49 -1.82 7.98
C ASP A 57 -9.66 -1.15 7.23
N ASP A 58 -9.40 -0.10 6.43
CA ASP A 58 -10.41 0.54 5.59
C ASP A 58 -10.71 -0.29 4.33
N VAL A 59 -9.71 -1.00 3.80
CA VAL A 59 -9.86 -1.86 2.61
C VAL A 59 -10.45 -3.22 3.00
N LEU A 60 -10.19 -3.69 4.22
CA LEU A 60 -10.70 -4.97 4.71
C LEU A 60 -12.23 -4.95 4.78
N GLY A 61 -12.88 -5.85 4.03
CA GLY A 61 -14.34 -5.91 3.88
C GLY A 61 -14.92 -4.96 2.83
N ALA A 62 -14.10 -4.09 2.23
CA ALA A 62 -14.48 -3.30 1.07
C ALA A 62 -14.57 -4.19 -0.18
N THR A 63 -15.23 -3.69 -1.22
CA THR A 63 -15.49 -4.45 -2.44
C THR A 63 -14.58 -3.97 -3.57
N ALA A 64 -14.07 -4.88 -4.39
CA ALA A 64 -13.26 -4.52 -5.55
C ALA A 64 -14.12 -3.83 -6.63
N ALA A 65 -13.73 -2.63 -7.03
CA ALA A 65 -14.44 -1.85 -8.05
C ALA A 65 -14.17 -2.32 -9.49
N ARG A 66 -13.18 -3.20 -9.68
CA ARG A 66 -12.83 -3.86 -10.95
C ARG A 66 -12.10 -5.18 -10.66
N ASP A 67 -11.88 -5.99 -11.69
CA ASP A 67 -11.01 -7.17 -11.58
C ASP A 67 -9.55 -6.76 -11.33
N ILE A 68 -8.96 -7.30 -10.27
CA ILE A 68 -7.58 -7.07 -9.86
C ILE A 68 -6.83 -8.40 -9.96
N GLY A 69 -5.72 -8.40 -10.69
CA GLY A 69 -4.88 -9.59 -10.83
C GLY A 69 -4.13 -9.94 -9.54
N GLU A 70 -3.54 -11.13 -9.49
CA GLU A 70 -2.62 -11.51 -8.42
C GLU A 70 -1.41 -10.55 -8.35
N ARG A 71 -0.98 -10.20 -7.13
CA ARG A 71 0.22 -9.38 -6.85
C ARG A 71 0.17 -8.00 -7.53
N GLN A 72 -1.04 -7.50 -7.75
CA GLN A 72 -1.28 -6.17 -8.29
C GLN A 72 -1.40 -5.17 -7.12
N LEU A 73 -0.87 -3.97 -7.29
CA LEU A 73 -0.99 -2.91 -6.30
C LEU A 73 -2.44 -2.42 -6.27
N LEU A 74 -3.00 -2.25 -5.07
CA LEU A 74 -4.29 -1.60 -4.94
C LEU A 74 -4.13 -0.09 -5.05
N GLU A 75 -5.02 0.53 -5.78
CA GLU A 75 -5.20 1.98 -5.86
C GLU A 75 -6.52 2.38 -5.17
N ASP A 76 -6.66 3.65 -4.80
CA ASP A 76 -7.90 4.13 -4.18
C ASP A 76 -9.13 3.96 -5.08
N ALA A 77 -8.92 3.94 -6.41
CA ALA A 77 -9.96 3.69 -7.39
C ALA A 77 -10.42 2.22 -7.46
N ASP A 78 -9.66 1.29 -6.88
CA ASP A 78 -9.97 -0.14 -6.86
C ASP A 78 -10.89 -0.55 -5.70
N VAL A 79 -11.04 0.33 -4.72
CA VAL A 79 -11.75 0.04 -3.48
C VAL A 79 -13.08 0.79 -3.49
N SER A 80 -14.18 0.04 -3.54
CA SER A 80 -15.53 0.55 -3.36
C SER A 80 -16.00 0.31 -1.93
N GLU A 81 -16.75 1.28 -1.38
CA GLU A 81 -17.54 1.09 -0.15
C GLU A 81 -18.60 0.00 -0.32
#